data_AF-A0A3D3DUS9-F1
#
_entry.id   AF-A0A3D3DUS9-F1
#
_cell.length_a   1.000
_cell.length_b   1.000
_cell.length_c   1.000
_cell.angle_alpha   90.00
_cell.angle_beta   90.00
_cell.angle_gamma   90.00
#
_symmetry.space_group_name_H-M   'P 1'
#
loop_
_entity.id
_entity.type
_entity.pdbx_description
1 polymer ?
#
loop_
_entity_poly.entity_id
_entity_poly.type
_entity_poly.pdbx_seq_one_letter_code
_entity_poly.pdbx_strand_id
1 'polypeptide(L)'
;MKENTQQQQDPSPQLDHSGRDDDPSGMLKRAVSEFISARVELTAIEAREAAEFTVRKLVLALAFVACIFITWISTMACLVGIFGDWAEQQLANHIPHTHGWVIVLVALVIIHAIVASILLMLLKKKPSAPLFELTRQEIKNDKVWVRRNK
;
A
#
# COMPACT_ATOMS: atom_id res chain seq x y z
N MET A 1 40.93 -53.05 -1.55
CA MET A 1 41.76 -51.96 -1.00
C MET A 1 42.98 -51.82 -1.89
N LYS A 2 42.87 -50.99 -2.93
CA LYS A 2 43.95 -50.70 -3.88
C LYS A 2 43.95 -49.19 -4.08
N GLU A 3 44.95 -48.56 -3.50
CA GLU A 3 45.34 -47.18 -3.75
C GLU A 3 45.76 -47.08 -5.21
N ASN A 4 45.08 -46.23 -5.99
CA ASN A 4 45.46 -45.95 -7.37
C ASN A 4 45.82 -44.46 -7.46
N THR A 5 47.12 -44.21 -7.35
CA THR A 5 47.77 -42.93 -7.52
C THR A 5 47.76 -42.56 -8.99
N GLN A 6 46.70 -41.92 -9.49
CA GLN A 6 46.75 -41.22 -10.77
C GLN A 6 47.31 -39.83 -10.59
N GLN A 7 48.60 -39.77 -10.87
CA GLN A 7 49.38 -38.64 -11.37
C GLN A 7 48.53 -37.54 -12.03
N GLN A 8 48.51 -36.42 -11.32
CA GLN A 8 48.32 -35.05 -11.76
C GLN A 8 48.75 -34.81 -13.22
N GLN A 9 47.76 -34.59 -14.08
CA GLN A 9 47.95 -33.99 -15.39
C GLN A 9 47.31 -32.60 -15.33
N ASP A 10 48.14 -31.63 -15.00
CA ASP A 10 47.85 -30.21 -15.02
C ASP A 10 47.64 -29.78 -16.48
N PRO A 11 46.46 -29.32 -16.91
CA PRO A 11 46.35 -28.62 -18.17
C PRO A 11 46.86 -27.21 -17.93
N SER A 12 48.15 -26.99 -18.19
CA SER A 12 48.64 -25.64 -18.48
C SER A 12 47.73 -25.01 -19.55
N PRO A 13 47.40 -23.72 -19.43
CA PRO A 13 46.41 -23.08 -20.26
C PRO A 13 46.92 -23.08 -21.70
N GLN A 14 46.23 -23.80 -22.59
CA GLN A 14 46.32 -23.52 -24.00
C GLN A 14 45.74 -22.11 -24.18
N LEU A 15 46.64 -21.13 -24.25
CA LEU A 15 46.37 -19.82 -24.82
C LEU A 15 46.03 -20.04 -26.29
N ASP A 16 44.76 -20.37 -26.52
CA ASP A 16 44.13 -20.12 -27.79
C ASP A 16 44.25 -18.61 -28.00
N HIS A 17 45.10 -18.25 -28.95
CA HIS A 17 45.09 -16.95 -29.60
C HIS A 17 44.18 -17.07 -30.84
N SER A 18 42.91 -17.46 -30.62
CA SER A 18 41.86 -17.12 -31.57
C SER A 18 41.53 -15.67 -31.32
N GLY A 19 41.94 -14.79 -32.24
CA GLY A 19 41.60 -13.38 -32.23
C GLY A 19 40.10 -13.19 -32.05
N ARG A 20 39.70 -12.98 -30.82
CA ARG A 20 38.42 -12.45 -30.45
C ARG A 20 38.74 -11.04 -29.99
N ASP A 21 38.14 -10.09 -30.67
CA ASP A 21 38.06 -8.73 -30.18
C ASP A 21 37.33 -8.79 -28.84
N ASP A 22 38.07 -9.09 -27.79
CA ASP A 22 37.61 -9.10 -26.41
C ASP A 22 37.44 -7.64 -26.04
N ASP A 23 36.38 -7.04 -26.56
CA ASP A 23 35.95 -5.72 -26.18
C ASP A 23 35.73 -5.78 -24.66
N PRO A 24 36.61 -5.18 -23.85
CA PRO A 24 36.51 -5.24 -22.39
C PRO A 24 35.18 -4.62 -21.94
N SER A 25 34.60 -3.75 -22.77
CA SER A 25 33.28 -3.16 -22.55
C SER A 25 32.16 -4.20 -22.66
N GLY A 26 32.27 -5.17 -23.57
CA GLY A 26 31.29 -6.26 -23.77
C GLY A 26 31.30 -7.27 -22.63
N MET A 27 32.49 -7.58 -22.10
CA MET A 27 32.66 -8.49 -20.96
C MET A 27 32.20 -7.85 -19.64
N LEU A 28 32.50 -6.55 -19.44
CA LEU A 28 31.98 -5.77 -18.32
C LEU A 28 30.45 -5.63 -18.40
N LYS A 29 29.88 -5.36 -19.58
CA LYS A 29 28.42 -5.31 -19.76
C LYS A 29 27.75 -6.62 -19.37
N ARG A 30 28.35 -7.75 -19.73
CA ARG A 30 27.82 -9.09 -19.39
C ARG A 30 27.87 -9.34 -17.88
N ALA A 31 29.00 -9.08 -17.22
CA ALA A 31 29.13 -9.24 -15.78
C ALA A 31 28.17 -8.32 -15.00
N VAL A 32 28.02 -7.08 -15.44
CA VAL A 32 27.06 -6.13 -14.85
C VAL A 32 25.62 -6.58 -15.10
N SER A 33 25.32 -7.13 -16.29
CA SER A 33 23.98 -7.66 -16.59
C SER A 33 23.63 -8.91 -15.77
N GLU A 34 24.58 -9.82 -15.56
CA GLU A 34 24.39 -10.99 -14.70
C GLU A 34 24.20 -10.57 -13.24
N PHE A 35 24.98 -9.60 -12.76
CA PHE A 35 24.81 -9.07 -11.41
C PHE A 35 23.46 -8.36 -11.22
N ILE A 36 23.03 -7.54 -12.18
CA ILE A 36 21.70 -6.91 -12.16
C ILE A 36 20.61 -7.97 -12.20
N SER A 37 20.74 -8.99 -13.06
CA SER A 37 19.77 -10.07 -13.17
C SER A 37 19.62 -10.83 -11.86
N ALA A 38 20.74 -11.17 -11.21
CA ALA A 38 20.74 -11.85 -9.91
C ALA A 38 20.10 -10.99 -8.80
N ARG A 39 20.35 -9.67 -8.80
CA ARG A 39 19.72 -8.74 -7.85
C ARG A 39 18.23 -8.59 -8.11
N VAL A 40 17.81 -8.47 -9.37
CA VAL A 40 16.40 -8.41 -9.76
C VAL A 40 15.65 -9.68 -9.38
N GLU A 41 16.26 -10.86 -9.53
CA GLU A 41 15.66 -12.14 -9.16
C GLU A 41 15.44 -12.24 -7.65
N LEU A 42 16.42 -11.85 -6.83
CA LEU A 42 16.28 -11.75 -5.37
C LEU A 42 15.19 -10.74 -4.97
N THR A 43 15.19 -9.54 -5.56
CA THR A 43 14.17 -8.51 -5.28
C THR A 43 12.78 -8.94 -5.73
N ALA A 44 12.65 -9.68 -6.83
CA ALA A 44 11.38 -10.19 -7.33
C ALA A 44 10.78 -11.23 -6.40
N ILE A 45 11.61 -12.08 -5.78
CA ILE A 45 11.16 -13.09 -4.80
C ILE A 45 10.68 -12.40 -3.51
N GLU A 46 11.46 -11.47 -2.95
CA GLU A 46 11.05 -10.71 -1.75
C GLU A 46 9.81 -9.85 -2.01
N ALA A 47 9.73 -9.20 -3.18
CA ALA A 47 8.56 -8.43 -3.57
C ALA A 47 7.32 -9.32 -3.72
N ARG A 48 7.46 -10.55 -4.24
CA ARG A 48 6.36 -11.50 -4.38
C ARG A 48 5.86 -11.99 -3.03
N GLU A 49 6.75 -12.35 -2.11
CA GLU A 49 6.35 -12.74 -0.75
C GLU A 49 5.70 -11.58 0.01
N ALA A 50 6.28 -10.38 -0.04
CA ALA A 50 5.69 -9.19 0.56
C ALA A 50 4.33 -8.83 -0.08
N ALA A 51 4.17 -9.05 -1.38
CA ALA A 51 2.92 -8.83 -2.11
C ALA A 51 1.85 -9.85 -1.71
N GLU A 52 2.15 -11.15 -1.61
CA GLU A 52 1.16 -12.16 -1.24
C GLU A 52 0.60 -11.91 0.18
N PHE A 53 1.45 -11.54 1.14
CA PHE A 53 1.01 -11.17 2.48
C PHE A 53 0.18 -9.88 2.48
N THR A 54 0.58 -8.88 1.70
CA THR A 54 -0.10 -7.58 1.61
C THR A 54 -1.45 -7.70 0.89
N VAL A 55 -1.53 -8.48 -0.18
CA VAL A 55 -2.76 -8.69 -0.97
C VAL A 55 -3.81 -9.41 -0.13
N ARG A 56 -3.45 -10.49 0.59
CA ARG A 56 -4.40 -11.19 1.48
C ARG A 56 -4.95 -10.26 2.55
N LYS A 57 -4.08 -9.47 3.18
CA LYS A 57 -4.48 -8.50 4.21
C LYS A 57 -5.34 -7.38 3.63
N LEU A 58 -5.05 -6.92 2.42
CA LEU A 58 -5.85 -5.90 1.73
C LEU A 58 -7.24 -6.41 1.37
N VAL A 59 -7.35 -7.63 0.83
CA VAL A 59 -8.64 -8.25 0.50
C VAL A 59 -9.48 -8.43 1.76
N LEU A 60 -8.87 -8.92 2.85
CA LEU A 60 -9.57 -9.10 4.11
C LEU A 60 -10.00 -7.75 4.71
N ALA A 61 -9.14 -6.73 4.63
CA ALA A 61 -9.49 -5.37 5.07
C ALA A 61 -10.64 -4.79 4.25
N LEU A 62 -10.64 -4.97 2.92
CA LEU A 62 -11.72 -4.52 2.05
C LEU A 62 -13.03 -5.23 2.36
N ALA A 63 -12.99 -6.56 2.54
CA ALA A 63 -14.16 -7.34 2.93
C ALA A 63 -14.70 -6.89 4.30
N PHE A 64 -13.82 -6.64 5.27
CA PHE A 64 -14.21 -6.14 6.59
C PHE A 64 -14.87 -4.76 6.50
N VAL A 65 -14.30 -3.83 5.74
CA VAL A 65 -14.88 -2.50 5.49
C VAL A 65 -16.24 -2.63 4.81
N ALA A 66 -16.37 -3.50 3.82
CA ALA A 66 -17.65 -3.76 3.15
C ALA A 66 -18.70 -4.32 4.11
N CYS A 67 -18.34 -5.28 4.96
CA CYS A 67 -19.24 -5.84 5.97
C CYS A 67 -19.71 -4.78 6.96
N ILE A 68 -18.80 -3.93 7.46
CA ILE A 68 -19.16 -2.80 8.34
C ILE A 68 -20.11 -1.86 7.62
N PHE A 69 -19.84 -1.52 6.36
CA PHE A 69 -20.66 -0.61 5.56
C PHE A 69 -22.07 -1.17 5.33
N ILE A 70 -22.20 -2.44 4.97
CA ILE A 70 -23.49 -3.12 4.79
C ILE A 70 -24.25 -3.18 6.11
N THR A 71 -23.55 -3.50 7.21
CA THR A 71 -24.14 -3.53 8.55
C THR A 71 -24.66 -2.15 8.93
N TRP A 72 -23.88 -1.10 8.71
CA TRP A 72 -24.26 0.29 8.95
C TRP A 72 -25.53 0.68 8.19
N ILE A 73 -25.58 0.44 6.88
CA ILE A 73 -26.75 0.74 6.05
C ILE A 73 -27.96 -0.06 6.55
N SER A 74 -27.79 -1.34 6.87
CA SER A 74 -28.88 -2.20 7.35
C SER A 74 -29.43 -1.73 8.69
N THR A 75 -28.56 -1.32 9.61
CA THR A 75 -28.96 -0.70 10.88
C THR A 75 -29.75 0.58 10.64
N MET A 76 -29.30 1.44 9.73
CA MET A 76 -30.01 2.68 9.40
C MET A 76 -31.37 2.41 8.75
N ALA A 77 -31.46 1.46 7.84
CA ALA A 77 -32.74 1.04 7.24
C ALA A 77 -33.72 0.51 8.32
N CYS A 78 -33.22 -0.28 9.28
CA CYS A 78 -34.01 -0.77 10.40
C CYS A 78 -34.50 0.38 11.29
N LEU A 79 -33.62 1.34 11.62
CA LEU A 79 -33.98 2.53 12.40
C LEU A 79 -35.04 3.37 11.67
N VAL A 80 -34.89 3.61 10.36
CA VAL A 80 -35.88 4.36 9.57
C VAL A 80 -37.23 3.64 9.55
N GLY A 81 -37.23 2.31 9.44
CA GLY A 81 -38.46 1.52 9.51
C GLY A 81 -39.17 1.63 10.86
N ILE A 82 -38.44 1.43 11.96
CA ILE A 82 -39.02 1.46 13.32
C ILE A 82 -39.46 2.87 13.71
N PHE A 83 -38.60 3.87 13.48
CA PHE A 83 -38.87 5.25 13.88
C PHE A 83 -39.77 5.99 12.89
N GLY A 84 -39.95 5.48 11.67
CA GLY A 84 -40.85 6.05 10.67
C GLY A 84 -42.29 6.11 11.16
N ASP A 85 -42.84 4.97 11.56
CA ASP A 85 -44.22 4.88 12.07
C ASP A 85 -44.40 5.70 13.35
N TRP A 86 -43.41 5.68 14.24
CA TRP A 86 -43.43 6.50 15.46
C TRP A 86 -43.43 8.00 15.13
N ALA A 87 -42.59 8.45 14.21
CA ALA A 87 -42.52 9.85 13.79
C ALA A 87 -43.83 10.29 13.13
N GLU A 88 -44.43 9.42 12.31
CA GLU A 88 -45.72 9.69 11.67
C GLU A 88 -46.84 9.91 12.68
N GLN A 89 -46.93 9.05 13.71
CA GLN A 89 -47.92 9.20 14.79
C GLN A 89 -47.75 10.50 15.58
N GLN A 90 -46.50 10.91 15.85
CA GLN A 90 -46.23 12.15 16.59
C GLN A 90 -46.50 13.41 15.75
N LEU A 91 -46.25 13.36 14.44
CA LEU A 91 -46.37 14.52 13.55
C LEU A 91 -47.68 14.60 12.78
N ALA A 92 -48.53 13.56 12.82
CA ALA A 92 -49.84 13.53 12.17
C ALA A 92 -50.72 14.74 12.51
N ASN A 93 -50.57 15.31 13.71
CA ASN A 93 -51.31 16.50 14.15
C ASN A 93 -50.73 17.84 13.67
N HIS A 94 -49.48 17.88 13.24
CA HIS A 94 -48.76 19.12 12.92
C HIS A 94 -48.57 19.34 11.41
N ILE A 95 -48.37 18.26 10.64
CA ILE A 95 -48.09 18.35 9.21
C ILE A 95 -48.90 17.28 8.48
N PRO A 96 -50.11 17.59 8.00
CA PRO A 96 -50.85 16.67 7.16
C PRO A 96 -50.06 16.46 5.86
N HIS A 97 -49.89 15.19 5.46
CA HIS A 97 -49.21 14.71 4.24
C HIS A 97 -47.70 14.40 4.30
N THR A 98 -47.03 14.50 5.45
CA THR A 98 -45.64 14.01 5.58
C THR A 98 -45.58 12.57 6.10
N HIS A 99 -44.91 11.69 5.36
CA HIS A 99 -44.64 10.33 5.82
C HIS A 99 -43.49 10.33 6.84
N GLY A 100 -43.63 9.58 7.94
CA GLY A 100 -42.68 9.65 9.06
C GLY A 100 -41.25 9.25 8.71
N TRP A 101 -41.07 8.31 7.78
CA TRP A 101 -39.75 7.87 7.31
C TRP A 101 -38.92 8.99 6.67
N VAL A 102 -39.57 9.97 6.02
CA VAL A 102 -38.89 11.13 5.41
C VAL A 102 -38.26 12.01 6.48
N ILE A 103 -38.97 12.24 7.59
CA ILE A 103 -38.48 13.05 8.71
C ILE A 103 -37.28 12.38 9.36
N VAL A 104 -37.33 11.05 9.56
CA VAL A 104 -36.21 10.29 10.13
C VAL A 104 -34.99 10.35 9.20
N LEU A 105 -35.17 10.24 7.88
CA LEU A 105 -34.08 10.40 6.92
C LEU A 105 -33.45 11.79 6.96
N VAL A 106 -34.26 12.86 7.02
CA VAL A 106 -33.75 14.23 7.12
C VAL A 106 -32.95 14.43 8.41
N ALA A 107 -33.47 13.95 9.54
CA ALA A 107 -32.73 14.00 10.81
C ALA A 107 -31.40 13.25 10.72
N LEU A 108 -31.40 12.08 10.05
CA LEU A 108 -30.20 11.28 9.87
C LEU A 108 -29.17 11.99 8.97
N VAL A 109 -29.60 12.66 7.89
CA VAL A 109 -28.73 13.46 7.03
C VAL A 109 -28.07 14.60 7.82
N ILE A 110 -28.83 15.28 8.68
CA ILE A 110 -28.28 16.35 9.53
C ILE A 110 -27.22 15.80 10.48
N ILE A 111 -27.48 14.66 11.13
CA ILE A 111 -26.52 14.00 12.02
C ILE A 111 -25.23 13.65 11.25
N HIS A 112 -25.35 13.06 10.06
CA HIS A 112 -24.19 12.72 9.22
C HIS A 112 -23.43 13.97 8.78
N ALA A 113 -24.12 15.06 8.43
CA ALA A 113 -23.49 16.32 8.08
C ALA A 113 -22.68 16.90 9.26
N ILE A 114 -23.20 16.83 10.48
CA ILE A 114 -22.48 17.25 11.70
C ILE A 114 -21.23 16.39 11.90
N VAL A 115 -21.37 15.07 11.86
CA VAL A 115 -20.24 14.13 12.01
C VAL A 115 -19.18 14.38 10.93
N ALA A 116 -19.59 14.50 9.67
CA ALA A 116 -18.69 14.81 8.56
C ALA A 116 -17.98 16.15 8.76
N SER A 117 -18.68 17.18 9.23
CA SER A 117 -18.11 18.50 9.50
C SER A 117 -17.08 18.44 10.63
N ILE A 118 -17.35 17.69 11.70
CA ILE A 118 -16.39 17.42 12.79
C ILE A 118 -15.16 16.69 12.25
N LEU A 119 -15.34 15.61 11.47
CA LEU A 119 -14.24 14.88 10.86
C LEU A 119 -13.39 15.77 9.94
N LEU A 120 -14.02 16.64 9.15
CA LEU A 120 -13.33 17.63 8.33
C LEU A 120 -12.54 18.62 9.19
N MET A 121 -13.11 19.08 10.31
CA MET A 121 -12.39 19.94 11.26
C MET A 121 -11.18 19.21 11.85
N LEU A 122 -11.32 17.93 12.22
CA LEU A 122 -10.22 17.10 12.72
C LEU A 122 -9.14 16.89 11.65
N LEU A 123 -9.54 16.64 10.40
CA LEU A 123 -8.60 16.45 9.29
C LEU A 123 -7.87 17.74 8.92
N LYS A 124 -8.54 18.89 9.07
CA LYS A 124 -7.94 20.22 8.89
C LYS A 124 -6.98 20.60 10.01
N LYS A 125 -7.01 19.92 11.17
CA LYS A 125 -5.98 20.10 12.19
C LYS A 125 -4.66 19.56 11.61
N LYS A 126 -3.73 20.47 11.33
CA LYS A 126 -2.38 20.09 10.92
C LYS A 126 -1.80 19.18 11.99
N PRO A 127 -1.18 18.04 11.64
CA PRO A 127 -0.51 17.21 12.61
C PRO A 127 0.55 18.06 13.33
N SER A 128 0.55 17.98 14.67
CA SER A 128 1.44 18.77 15.53
C SER A 128 2.92 18.46 15.30
N ALA A 129 3.23 17.28 14.74
CA ALA A 129 4.54 16.91 14.27
C ALA A 129 4.55 16.88 12.73
N PRO A 130 5.55 17.50 12.06
CA PRO A 130 5.70 17.35 10.63
C PRO A 130 5.98 15.88 10.32
N LEU A 131 5.09 15.26 9.55
CA LEU A 131 5.32 13.90 9.05
C LEU A 131 6.68 13.88 8.32
N PHE A 132 7.48 12.86 8.66
CA PHE A 132 8.81 12.58 8.10
C PHE A 132 9.91 13.58 8.47
N GLU A 133 10.00 14.00 9.74
CA GLU A 133 11.10 14.85 10.23
C GLU A 133 12.48 14.27 9.91
N LEU A 134 12.66 12.96 10.12
CA LEU A 134 13.91 12.24 9.83
C LEU A 134 14.27 12.27 8.34
N THR A 135 13.33 11.88 7.47
CA THR A 135 13.54 11.92 6.01
C THR A 135 13.80 13.34 5.51
N ARG A 136 13.13 14.34 6.10
CA ARG A 136 13.31 15.74 5.74
C ARG A 136 14.67 16.29 6.19
N GLN A 137 15.20 15.80 7.32
CA GLN A 137 16.56 16.06 7.77
C GLN A 137 17.60 15.39 6.87
N GLU A 138 17.38 14.13 6.46
CA GLU A 138 18.27 13.42 5.52
C GLU A 138 18.35 14.14 4.17
N ILE A 139 17.21 14.51 3.57
CA ILE A 139 17.18 15.28 2.32
C ILE A 139 17.90 16.63 2.45
N LYS A 140 17.79 17.29 3.61
CA LYS A 140 18.53 18.53 3.88
C LYS A 140 20.04 18.28 3.92
N ASN A 141 20.47 17.22 4.59
CA ASN A 141 21.88 16.88 4.72
C ASN A 141 22.49 16.52 3.36
N ASP A 142 21.73 15.80 2.54
CA ASP A 142 22.13 15.40 1.19
C ASP A 142 22.29 16.62 0.26
N LYS A 143 21.38 17.59 0.34
CA LYS A 143 21.52 18.89 -0.37
C LYS A 143 22.76 19.68 0.05
N VAL A 144 23.14 19.62 1.34
CA VAL A 144 24.34 20.28 1.84
C VAL A 144 25.59 19.56 1.34
N TRP A 145 25.58 18.23 1.29
CA TRP A 145 26.67 17.43 0.74
C TRP A 145 26.90 17.75 -0.74
N VAL A 146 25.85 17.72 -1.57
CA VAL A 146 25.96 18.07 -3.01
C VAL A 146 26.48 19.49 -3.22
N ARG A 147 26.10 20.44 -2.37
CA ARG A 147 26.60 21.83 -2.47
C ARG A 147 28.08 21.97 -2.07
N ARG A 148 28.55 21.17 -1.11
CA ARG A 148 29.96 21.17 -0.69
C ARG A 148 30.88 20.41 -1.64
N ASN A 149 30.34 19.44 -2.37
CA ASN A 149 31.08 18.56 -3.28
C ASN A 149 30.90 18.95 -4.76
N LYS A 150 30.47 20.20 -5.03
CA LYS A 150 30.41 20.81 -6.35
C LYS A 150 31.44 21.91 -6.46
#